data_AF-A0A2G8JZB6-F1
#
_entry.id   AF-A0A2G8JZB6-F1
#
_cell.length_a   1.000
_cell.length_b   1.000
_cell.length_c   1.000
_cell.angle_alpha   90.00
_cell.angle_beta   90.00
_cell.angle_gamma   90.00
#
_symmetry.space_group_name_H-M   'P 1'
#
loop_
_entity.id
_entity.type
_entity.pdbx_description
1 polymer ?
#
loop_
_entity_poly.entity_id
_entity_poly.type
_entity_poly.pdbx_seq_one_letter_code
_entity_poly.pdbx_strand_id
1 'polypeptide(L)'
;MRYDESVLQFTQEDIQTGIISYISSNDSSSSIHDSFNFTVQGRDLATNGTFAIRIYLSSTQTLPTLVQNETLYVEEGKMALIPKSSLKVSHPNHPMSEISYIVSKPPRFGFLELNPSALIDIMNQDRNGNLSTEEAPITLSRFTQLDINRKRLVYVQTISDQSQDTIVFNVTNGYTTITNVTLRIEIVPDTIPVEIQNMTVEKECPK
;
A
#
# COMPACT_ATOMS: atom_id res chain seq x y z
N MET A 1 12.44 -24.18 -26.07
CA MET A 1 13.28 -24.21 -24.85
C MET A 1 12.69 -25.27 -23.94
N ARG A 2 13.52 -26.16 -23.39
CA ARG A 2 13.10 -27.31 -22.57
C ARG A 2 13.04 -26.83 -21.11
N TYR A 3 11.88 -26.88 -20.48
CA TYR A 3 11.64 -26.38 -19.11
C TYR A 3 11.92 -27.42 -18.01
N ASP A 4 12.81 -28.39 -18.25
CA ASP A 4 12.90 -29.63 -17.45
C ASP A 4 14.22 -29.83 -16.67
N GLU A 5 15.08 -28.82 -16.58
CA GLU A 5 16.32 -28.94 -15.78
C GLU A 5 16.17 -28.24 -14.44
N SER A 6 16.36 -29.01 -13.35
CA SER A 6 16.40 -28.48 -12.00
C SER A 6 17.63 -27.60 -11.80
N VAL A 7 17.42 -26.35 -11.39
CA VAL A 7 18.51 -25.40 -11.12
C VAL A 7 18.90 -25.47 -9.65
N LEU A 8 20.20 -25.67 -9.38
CA LEU A 8 20.77 -25.71 -8.02
C LEU A 8 21.51 -24.43 -7.62
N GLN A 9 21.86 -23.58 -8.59
CA GLN A 9 22.54 -22.31 -8.39
C GLN A 9 22.08 -21.31 -9.44
N PHE A 10 21.76 -20.10 -8.99
CA PHE A 10 21.33 -18.97 -9.83
C PHE A 10 21.74 -17.65 -9.18
N THR A 11 21.70 -16.58 -9.95
CA THR A 11 21.97 -15.21 -9.51
C THR A 11 20.67 -14.41 -9.31
N GLN A 12 20.77 -13.26 -8.63
CA GLN A 12 19.64 -12.34 -8.50
C GLN A 12 19.16 -11.78 -9.85
N GLU A 13 20.07 -11.63 -10.81
CA GLU A 13 19.76 -11.21 -12.17
C GLU A 13 18.93 -12.28 -12.91
N ASP A 14 19.23 -13.57 -12.72
CA ASP A 14 18.47 -14.67 -13.33
C ASP A 14 17.00 -14.67 -12.85
N ILE A 15 16.74 -14.30 -11.59
CA ILE A 15 15.37 -14.10 -11.08
C ILE A 15 14.72 -12.88 -11.74
N GLN A 16 15.42 -11.74 -11.78
CA GLN A 16 14.87 -10.47 -12.29
C GLN A 16 14.55 -10.52 -13.79
N THR A 17 15.34 -11.26 -14.54
CA THR A 17 15.18 -11.46 -15.99
C THR A 17 14.23 -12.61 -16.32
N GLY A 18 13.72 -13.34 -15.32
CA GLY A 18 12.75 -14.42 -15.50
C GLY A 18 13.32 -15.70 -16.09
N ILE A 19 14.64 -15.91 -15.99
CA ILE A 19 15.32 -17.15 -16.43
C ILE A 19 14.92 -18.31 -15.51
N ILE A 20 14.78 -18.04 -14.22
CA ILE A 20 14.36 -19.03 -13.21
C ILE A 20 12.85 -18.98 -13.04
N SER A 21 12.22 -20.14 -13.09
CA SER A 21 10.80 -20.30 -12.77
C SER A 21 10.59 -21.49 -11.84
N TYR A 22 9.56 -21.38 -11.01
CA TYR A 22 9.11 -22.49 -10.17
C TYR A 22 8.05 -23.30 -10.91
N ILE A 23 8.21 -24.61 -10.94
CA ILE A 23 7.24 -25.56 -11.48
C ILE A 23 6.82 -26.47 -10.34
N SER A 24 5.53 -26.43 -9.98
CA SER A 24 4.96 -27.33 -8.98
C SER A 24 4.94 -28.76 -9.52
N SER A 25 5.49 -29.70 -8.76
CA SER A 25 5.45 -31.14 -9.07
C SER A 25 4.09 -31.78 -8.77
N ASN A 26 3.19 -31.05 -8.10
CA ASN A 26 1.88 -31.56 -7.69
C ASN A 26 0.83 -31.37 -8.79
N ASP A 27 0.50 -32.47 -9.46
CA ASP A 27 -0.73 -32.64 -10.27
C ASP A 27 -1.97 -32.89 -9.39
N SER A 28 -1.76 -33.06 -8.08
CA SER A 28 -2.81 -33.42 -7.12
C SER A 28 -2.94 -32.37 -6.00
N SER A 29 -4.19 -32.08 -5.67
CA SER A 29 -4.72 -31.04 -4.77
C SER A 29 -4.34 -31.16 -3.29
N SER A 30 -3.33 -31.94 -2.93
CA SER A 30 -3.09 -32.34 -1.52
C SER A 30 -2.19 -31.39 -0.72
N SER A 31 -1.22 -30.71 -1.35
CA SER A 31 -0.41 -29.69 -0.67
C SER A 31 -0.44 -28.37 -1.42
N ILE A 32 -1.02 -27.35 -0.79
CA ILE A 32 -1.02 -25.94 -1.22
C ILE A 32 0.21 -25.16 -0.71
N HIS A 33 1.13 -25.86 -0.06
CA HIS A 33 2.37 -25.32 0.50
C HIS A 33 3.56 -26.12 0.01
N ASP A 34 4.61 -25.42 -0.38
CA ASP A 34 5.91 -25.97 -0.74
C ASP A 34 6.99 -25.04 -0.17
N SER A 35 8.22 -25.50 -0.07
CA SER A 35 9.33 -24.65 0.34
C SER A 35 10.65 -25.29 -0.03
N PHE A 36 11.65 -24.45 -0.30
CA PHE A 36 13.02 -24.91 -0.43
C PHE A 36 13.96 -24.06 0.42
N ASN A 37 15.05 -24.68 0.86
CA ASN A 37 16.14 -23.98 1.54
C ASN A 37 17.19 -23.58 0.51
N PHE A 38 17.78 -22.41 0.70
CA PHE A 38 18.83 -21.89 -0.15
C PHE A 38 19.91 -21.22 0.69
N THR A 39 21.09 -21.09 0.10
CA THR A 39 22.20 -20.32 0.67
C THR A 39 22.47 -19.13 -0.24
N VAL A 40 22.47 -17.93 0.32
CA VAL A 40 22.94 -16.73 -0.38
C VAL A 40 24.41 -16.58 -0.07
N GLN A 41 25.25 -16.60 -1.11
CA GLN A 41 26.67 -16.37 -1.01
C GLN A 41 27.02 -15.00 -1.59
N GLY A 42 27.46 -14.09 -0.73
CA GLY A 42 28.17 -12.87 -1.12
C GLY A 42 29.68 -13.10 -1.07
N ARG A 43 30.45 -12.01 -1.26
CA ARG A 43 31.93 -12.04 -1.34
C ARG A 43 32.58 -12.96 -0.29
N ASP A 44 32.38 -12.65 0.99
CA ASP A 44 32.98 -13.39 2.12
C ASP A 44 31.93 -13.88 3.14
N LEU A 45 30.64 -13.79 2.82
CA LEU A 45 29.55 -14.12 3.73
C LEU A 45 28.56 -15.08 3.07
N ALA A 46 28.14 -16.10 3.81
CA ALA A 46 27.06 -16.97 3.42
C ALA A 46 25.94 -16.92 4.46
N THR A 47 24.69 -16.95 4.01
CA THR A 47 23.51 -17.02 4.88
C THR A 47 22.50 -18.00 4.33
N ASN A 48 21.90 -18.78 5.21
CA ASN A 48 20.85 -19.73 4.85
C ASN A 48 19.48 -19.05 4.94
N GLY A 49 18.61 -19.36 4.00
CA GLY A 49 17.22 -18.91 3.98
C GLY A 49 16.29 -20.06 3.61
N THR A 50 15.03 -19.90 3.97
CA THR A 50 13.94 -20.76 3.52
C THR A 50 12.99 -19.92 2.67
N PHE A 51 12.75 -20.34 1.44
CA PHE A 51 11.75 -19.73 0.58
C PHE A 51 10.46 -20.54 0.69
N ALA A 52 9.44 -19.96 1.32
CA ALA A 52 8.12 -20.57 1.42
C ALA A 52 7.28 -20.22 0.19
N ILE A 53 6.68 -21.24 -0.42
CA ILE A 53 5.85 -21.16 -1.61
C ILE A 53 4.42 -21.54 -1.20
N ARG A 54 3.46 -20.72 -1.60
CA ARG A 54 2.04 -21.03 -1.47
C ARG A 54 1.46 -21.19 -2.87
N ILE A 55 0.82 -22.33 -3.11
CA ILE A 55 0.27 -22.73 -4.40
C ILE A 55 -1.24 -22.48 -4.37
N TYR A 56 -1.73 -21.67 -5.31
CA TYR A 56 -3.16 -21.36 -5.43
C TYR A 56 -3.76 -22.09 -6.64
N LEU A 57 -4.65 -23.04 -6.37
CA LEU A 57 -5.36 -23.77 -7.42
C LEU A 57 -6.33 -22.85 -8.14
N SER A 58 -6.40 -22.93 -9.48
CA SER A 58 -7.30 -22.10 -10.30
C SER A 58 -8.77 -22.19 -9.85
N SER A 59 -9.22 -23.35 -9.37
CA SER A 59 -10.57 -23.56 -8.83
C SER A 59 -10.87 -22.81 -7.53
N THR A 60 -9.84 -22.32 -6.84
CA THR A 60 -9.93 -21.64 -5.53
C THR A 60 -9.69 -20.13 -5.63
N GLN A 61 -9.42 -19.62 -6.84
CA GLN A 61 -9.17 -18.20 -7.08
C GLN A 61 -10.51 -17.45 -7.08
N THR A 62 -10.84 -16.88 -5.92
CA THR A 62 -12.02 -16.03 -5.74
C THR A 62 -11.64 -14.55 -5.68
N LEU A 63 -12.62 -13.66 -5.86
CA LEU A 63 -12.41 -12.22 -5.68
C LEU A 63 -12.17 -11.89 -4.20
N PRO A 64 -11.27 -10.95 -3.89
CA PRO A 64 -11.22 -10.34 -2.57
C PRO A 64 -12.55 -9.64 -2.24
N THR A 65 -12.81 -9.41 -0.96
CA THR A 65 -14.01 -8.72 -0.49
C THR A 65 -13.64 -7.40 0.16
N LEU A 66 -14.29 -6.31 -0.26
CA LEU A 66 -14.22 -5.01 0.41
C LEU A 66 -15.04 -5.07 1.70
N VAL A 67 -14.36 -5.04 2.85
CA VAL A 67 -14.94 -5.19 4.18
C VAL A 67 -15.24 -3.84 4.83
N GLN A 68 -14.36 -2.85 4.66
CA GLN A 68 -14.56 -1.49 5.15
C GLN A 68 -14.09 -0.48 4.11
N ASN A 69 -14.83 0.62 3.98
CA ASN A 69 -14.56 1.71 3.06
C ASN A 69 -15.15 3.03 3.59
N GLU A 70 -14.81 3.38 4.83
CA GLU A 70 -15.25 4.63 5.45
C GLU A 70 -14.50 5.84 4.86
N THR A 71 -15.16 7.00 4.88
CA THR A 71 -14.54 8.27 4.50
C THR A 71 -13.30 8.55 5.34
N LEU A 72 -12.22 8.98 4.68
CA LEU A 72 -11.05 9.53 5.36
C LEU A 72 -11.28 11.03 5.61
N TYR A 73 -10.95 11.50 6.80
CA TYR A 73 -10.97 12.93 7.13
C TYR A 73 -9.54 13.42 7.27
N VAL A 74 -9.25 14.58 6.71
CA VAL A 74 -7.95 15.24 6.80
C VAL A 74 -8.16 16.73 6.99
N GLU A 75 -7.36 17.35 7.84
CA GLU A 75 -7.34 18.80 7.97
C GLU A 75 -6.56 19.40 6.80
N GLU A 76 -7.00 20.55 6.30
CA GLU A 76 -6.34 21.26 5.22
C GLU A 76 -4.87 21.56 5.56
N GLY A 77 -3.99 21.33 4.58
CA GLY A 77 -2.53 21.46 4.72
C GLY A 77 -1.86 20.39 5.58
N LYS A 78 -2.60 19.41 6.10
CA LYS A 78 -2.06 18.36 6.99
C LYS A 78 -2.09 16.98 6.32
N MET A 79 -1.51 16.01 7.02
CA MET A 79 -1.54 14.60 6.64
C MET A 79 -2.51 13.81 7.53
N ALA A 80 -3.17 12.82 6.94
CA ALA A 80 -4.03 11.88 7.65
C ALA A 80 -3.54 10.44 7.43
N LEU A 81 -3.42 9.70 8.53
CA LEU A 81 -3.20 8.25 8.48
C LEU A 81 -4.40 7.59 7.80
N ILE A 82 -4.17 6.62 6.91
CA ILE A 82 -5.23 5.78 6.35
C ILE A 82 -5.46 4.59 7.29
N PRO A 83 -6.54 4.57 8.10
CA PRO A 83 -6.81 3.47 9.00
C PRO A 83 -7.47 2.29 8.26
N LYS A 84 -7.48 1.13 8.91
CA LYS A 84 -8.20 -0.07 8.43
C LYS A 84 -9.69 0.20 8.19
N SER A 85 -10.31 1.07 8.98
CA SER A 85 -11.73 1.39 8.84
C SER A 85 -12.03 2.15 7.54
N SER A 86 -11.11 3.00 7.08
CA SER A 86 -11.24 3.69 5.80
C SER A 86 -10.97 2.77 4.61
N LEU A 87 -10.13 1.75 4.76
CA LEU A 87 -9.86 0.82 3.68
C LEU A 87 -9.44 -0.56 4.19
N LYS A 88 -10.34 -1.54 4.04
CA LYS A 88 -10.07 -2.95 4.36
C LYS A 88 -10.64 -3.86 3.29
N VAL A 89 -9.76 -4.54 2.58
CA VAL A 89 -10.06 -5.67 1.72
C VAL A 89 -9.48 -6.93 2.35
N SER A 90 -10.23 -8.02 2.28
CA SER A 90 -9.79 -9.32 2.81
C SER A 90 -10.11 -10.45 1.85
N HIS A 91 -9.45 -11.57 2.05
CA HIS A 91 -9.71 -12.80 1.32
C HIS A 91 -9.46 -13.99 2.27
N PRO A 92 -10.29 -15.05 2.25
CA PRO A 92 -10.15 -16.16 3.20
C PRO A 92 -8.81 -16.91 3.06
N ASN A 93 -8.32 -17.08 1.84
CA ASN A 93 -7.13 -17.88 1.54
C ASN A 93 -5.84 -17.08 1.31
N HIS A 94 -5.93 -15.75 1.16
CA HIS A 94 -4.76 -14.91 0.90
C HIS A 94 -4.45 -14.04 2.12
N PRO A 95 -3.19 -14.03 2.62
CA PRO A 95 -2.80 -13.16 3.70
C PRO A 95 -2.83 -11.69 3.26
N MET A 96 -2.94 -10.80 4.24
CA MET A 96 -2.97 -9.34 4.03
C MET A 96 -1.71 -8.76 3.35
N SER A 97 -0.59 -9.48 3.36
CA SER A 97 0.62 -9.12 2.60
C SER A 97 0.49 -9.34 1.09
N GLU A 98 -0.45 -10.18 0.65
CA GLU A 98 -0.67 -10.50 -0.77
C GLU A 98 -1.82 -9.70 -1.40
N ILE A 99 -2.66 -9.06 -0.57
CA ILE A 99 -3.71 -8.15 -1.05
C ILE A 99 -3.07 -6.81 -1.37
N SER A 100 -2.92 -6.51 -2.66
CA SER A 100 -2.29 -5.29 -3.17
C SER A 100 -3.32 -4.29 -3.68
N TYR A 101 -3.16 -3.04 -3.27
CA TYR A 101 -3.83 -1.87 -3.80
C TYR A 101 -2.91 -1.21 -4.82
N ILE A 102 -3.45 -0.92 -6.00
CA ILE A 102 -2.75 -0.22 -7.08
C ILE A 102 -3.55 1.04 -7.38
N VAL A 103 -2.91 2.20 -7.26
CA VAL A 103 -3.54 3.50 -7.55
C VAL A 103 -3.84 3.57 -9.05
N SER A 104 -5.12 3.52 -9.41
CA SER A 104 -5.57 3.66 -10.79
C SER A 104 -5.89 5.11 -11.14
N LYS A 105 -6.37 5.89 -10.17
CA LYS A 105 -6.52 7.35 -10.27
C LYS A 105 -5.94 8.00 -9.02
N PRO A 106 -4.86 8.79 -9.14
CA PRO A 106 -4.28 9.47 -7.99
C PRO A 106 -5.22 10.57 -7.46
N PRO A 107 -5.03 10.99 -6.19
CA PRO A 107 -5.68 12.17 -5.65
C PRO A 107 -5.36 13.42 -6.48
N ARG A 108 -6.25 14.41 -6.44
CA ARG A 108 -6.07 15.69 -7.17
C ARG A 108 -5.45 16.77 -6.31
N PHE A 109 -5.63 16.71 -4.99
CA PHE A 109 -5.34 17.78 -4.04
C PHE A 109 -4.36 17.36 -2.95
N GLY A 110 -3.62 16.29 -3.22
CA GLY A 110 -2.65 15.70 -2.32
C GLY A 110 -1.94 14.52 -2.96
N PHE A 111 -1.27 13.71 -2.15
CA PHE A 111 -0.60 12.48 -2.57
C PHE A 111 -0.56 11.44 -1.44
N LEU A 112 -0.24 10.20 -1.80
CA LEU A 112 0.01 9.12 -0.84
C LEU A 112 1.50 8.98 -0.55
N GLU A 113 1.83 8.79 0.72
CA GLU A 113 3.21 8.63 1.19
C GLU A 113 3.31 7.55 2.27
N LEU A 114 4.50 7.00 2.46
CA LEU A 114 4.79 6.18 3.64
C LEU A 114 4.77 7.07 4.88
N ASN A 115 4.12 6.58 5.93
CA ASN A 115 4.17 7.21 7.23
C ASN A 115 5.65 7.35 7.66
N PRO A 116 6.12 8.54 8.09
CA PRO A 116 7.50 8.74 8.54
C PRO A 116 7.98 7.73 9.59
N SER A 117 7.07 7.25 10.45
CA SER A 117 7.41 6.20 11.44
C SER A 117 7.80 4.88 10.77
N ALA A 118 7.19 4.56 9.63
CA ALA A 118 7.53 3.39 8.83
C ALA A 118 8.85 3.56 8.06
N LEU A 119 9.21 4.80 7.69
CA LEU A 119 10.53 5.09 7.13
C LEU A 119 11.62 4.81 8.17
N ILE A 120 11.41 5.20 9.44
CA ILE A 120 12.34 4.90 10.53
C ILE A 120 12.55 3.39 10.70
N ASP A 121 11.50 2.58 10.61
CA ASP A 121 11.62 1.10 10.66
C ASP A 121 12.48 0.54 9.51
N ILE A 122 12.40 1.14 8.32
CA ILE A 122 13.23 0.78 7.15
C ILE A 122 14.68 1.26 7.36
N MET A 123 14.86 2.48 7.87
CA MET A 123 16.17 3.07 8.14
C MET A 123 16.93 2.31 9.24
N ASN A 124 16.24 1.75 10.23
CA ASN A 124 16.87 0.92 11.27
C ASN A 124 17.28 -0.47 10.77
N GLN A 125 16.79 -0.90 9.59
CA GLN A 125 17.22 -2.14 8.93
C GLN A 125 18.43 -1.92 8.01
N ASP A 126 18.59 -0.71 7.44
CA ASP A 126 19.78 -0.34 6.67
C ASP A 126 20.82 0.35 7.58
N ARG A 127 21.79 -0.44 8.07
CA ARG A 127 22.90 0.06 8.91
C ARG A 127 23.82 1.07 8.22
N ASN A 128 23.55 1.41 6.95
CA ASN A 128 24.42 2.29 6.17
C ASN A 128 23.91 3.73 6.05
N GLY A 129 22.75 4.08 6.64
CA GLY A 129 22.40 5.47 6.95
C GLY A 129 22.39 6.47 5.79
N ASN A 130 22.32 6.00 4.55
CA ASN A 130 22.38 6.85 3.36
C ASN A 130 21.00 6.93 2.71
N LEU A 131 20.11 7.71 3.31
CA LEU A 131 18.99 8.30 2.59
C LEU A 131 18.83 9.73 3.08
N SER A 132 19.31 10.66 2.27
CA SER A 132 19.17 12.10 2.46
C SER A 132 17.69 12.49 2.42
N THR A 133 17.23 13.17 3.45
CA THR A 133 15.87 13.76 3.61
C THR A 133 15.50 14.84 2.57
N GLU A 134 16.19 14.91 1.43
CA GLU A 134 15.91 15.83 0.32
C GLU A 134 15.40 15.12 -0.95
N GLU A 135 15.11 13.82 -0.89
CA GLU A 135 14.48 13.13 -2.03
C GLU A 135 13.00 13.50 -2.14
N ALA A 136 12.56 13.80 -3.36
CA ALA A 136 11.18 14.16 -3.69
C ALA A 136 10.16 13.21 -3.03
N PRO A 137 8.95 13.68 -2.66
CA PRO A 137 7.96 12.85 -1.97
C PRO A 137 7.73 11.55 -2.74
N ILE A 138 8.00 10.41 -2.07
CA ILE A 138 7.85 9.08 -2.66
C ILE A 138 6.35 8.84 -2.83
N THR A 139 5.84 9.19 -4.01
CA THR A 139 4.43 8.99 -4.33
C THR A 139 4.17 7.48 -4.48
N LEU A 140 3.38 6.94 -3.55
CA LEU A 140 3.07 5.50 -3.54
C LEU A 140 2.01 5.16 -4.59
N SER A 141 2.40 4.42 -5.62
CA SER A 141 1.49 3.87 -6.63
C SER A 141 0.95 2.48 -6.27
N ARG A 142 1.61 1.77 -5.35
CA ARG A 142 1.23 0.44 -4.90
C ARG A 142 1.55 0.21 -3.43
N PHE A 143 0.65 -0.44 -2.70
CA PHE A 143 0.83 -0.88 -1.32
C PHE A 143 -0.05 -2.11 -1.05
N THR A 144 0.03 -2.67 0.16
CA THR A 144 -0.70 -3.88 0.58
C THR A 144 -1.67 -3.62 1.72
N GLN A 145 -2.61 -4.53 1.97
CA GLN A 145 -3.45 -4.46 3.18
C GLN A 145 -2.59 -4.51 4.46
N LEU A 146 -1.44 -5.19 4.43
CA LEU A 146 -0.48 -5.20 5.53
C LEU A 146 0.07 -3.79 5.83
N ASP A 147 0.30 -2.96 4.80
CA ASP A 147 0.76 -1.57 4.96
C ASP A 147 -0.23 -0.71 5.74
N ILE A 148 -1.50 -0.72 5.32
CA ILE A 148 -2.59 -0.07 6.04
C ILE A 148 -2.66 -0.62 7.46
N ASN A 149 -2.58 -1.94 7.60
CA ASN A 149 -2.73 -2.60 8.90
C ASN A 149 -1.62 -2.25 9.89
N ARG A 150 -0.41 -1.97 9.38
CA ARG A 150 0.76 -1.52 10.13
C ARG A 150 0.85 0.01 10.23
N LYS A 151 -0.19 0.74 9.82
CA LYS A 151 -0.27 2.20 9.86
C LYS A 151 0.85 2.88 9.07
N ARG A 152 1.28 2.28 7.96
CA ARG A 152 2.39 2.75 7.13
C ARG A 152 1.98 3.72 6.03
N LEU A 153 0.69 4.04 5.88
CA LEU A 153 0.20 4.83 4.76
C LEU A 153 -0.50 6.10 5.24
N VAL A 154 -0.10 7.24 4.69
CA VAL A 154 -0.73 8.53 4.93
C VAL A 154 -1.17 9.16 3.61
N TYR A 155 -2.24 9.96 3.66
CA TYR A 155 -2.57 10.94 2.64
C TYR A 155 -2.07 12.31 3.10
N VAL A 156 -1.41 13.06 2.22
CA VAL A 156 -0.92 14.41 2.48
C VAL A 156 -1.71 15.38 1.62
N GLN A 157 -2.44 16.30 2.26
CA GLN A 157 -3.22 17.35 1.60
C GLN A 157 -2.30 18.55 1.28
N THR A 158 -2.35 19.08 0.06
CA THR A 158 -1.45 20.16 -0.37
C THR A 158 -2.11 21.35 -1.04
N ILE A 159 -3.35 21.22 -1.52
CA ILE A 159 -4.02 22.28 -2.30
C ILE A 159 -5.11 22.93 -1.47
N SER A 160 -4.95 24.22 -1.16
CA SER A 160 -5.92 24.95 -0.35
C SER A 160 -7.31 25.11 -0.99
N ASP A 161 -8.29 25.50 -0.17
CA ASP A 161 -9.67 25.80 -0.56
C ASP A 161 -10.41 24.61 -1.22
N GLN A 162 -10.08 23.39 -0.81
CA GLN A 162 -10.73 22.16 -1.27
C GLN A 162 -11.51 21.51 -0.12
N SER A 163 -12.69 20.97 -0.43
CA SER A 163 -13.54 20.29 0.55
C SER A 163 -13.50 18.76 0.44
N GLN A 164 -13.10 18.22 -0.71
CA GLN A 164 -13.04 16.79 -0.93
C GLN A 164 -11.95 16.40 -1.93
N ASP A 165 -11.41 15.20 -1.76
CA ASP A 165 -10.55 14.53 -2.73
C ASP A 165 -10.96 13.04 -2.84
N THR A 166 -10.42 12.36 -3.85
CA THR A 166 -10.72 10.95 -4.09
C THR A 166 -9.50 10.22 -4.60
N ILE A 167 -9.32 8.99 -4.13
CA ILE A 167 -8.32 8.07 -4.67
C ILE A 167 -9.06 6.82 -5.17
N VAL A 168 -8.71 6.37 -6.37
CA VAL A 168 -9.28 5.16 -6.95
C VAL A 168 -8.20 4.09 -7.04
N PHE A 169 -8.55 2.89 -6.59
CA PHE A 169 -7.66 1.73 -6.56
C PHE A 169 -8.23 0.57 -7.37
N ASN A 170 -7.33 -0.21 -7.95
CA ASN A 170 -7.57 -1.61 -8.27
C ASN A 170 -6.96 -2.46 -7.17
N VAL A 171 -7.74 -3.37 -6.57
CA VAL A 171 -7.30 -4.21 -5.46
C VAL A 171 -7.24 -5.66 -5.90
N THR A 172 -6.08 -6.27 -5.82
CA THR A 172 -5.82 -7.62 -6.36
C THR A 172 -5.14 -8.51 -5.33
N ASN A 173 -5.42 -9.81 -5.39
CA ASN A 173 -4.65 -10.85 -4.70
C ASN A 173 -3.58 -11.49 -5.63
N GLY A 174 -3.31 -10.89 -6.79
CA GLY A 174 -2.43 -11.43 -7.83
C GLY A 174 -3.13 -12.29 -8.89
N TYR A 175 -4.38 -12.73 -8.63
CA TYR A 175 -5.15 -13.59 -9.54
C TYR A 175 -6.43 -12.94 -10.02
N THR A 176 -7.17 -12.33 -9.09
CA THR A 176 -8.43 -11.63 -9.34
C THR A 176 -8.33 -10.21 -8.81
N THR A 177 -9.15 -9.31 -9.36
CA THR A 177 -9.05 -7.86 -9.08
C THR A 177 -10.42 -7.25 -8.89
N ILE A 178 -10.61 -6.54 -7.79
CA ILE A 178 -11.70 -5.57 -7.61
C ILE A 178 -11.24 -4.27 -8.27
N THR A 179 -11.97 -3.76 -9.24
CA THR A 179 -11.64 -2.49 -9.91
C THR A 179 -12.43 -1.33 -9.30
N ASN A 180 -11.89 -0.11 -9.44
CA ASN A 180 -12.56 1.13 -9.08
C ASN A 180 -12.97 1.25 -7.60
N VAL A 181 -12.22 0.65 -6.68
CA VAL A 181 -12.41 0.86 -5.24
C VAL A 181 -12.06 2.31 -4.94
N THR A 182 -13.04 3.10 -4.51
CA THR A 182 -12.88 4.54 -4.30
C THR A 182 -12.81 4.86 -2.81
N LEU A 183 -11.71 5.47 -2.39
CA LEU A 183 -11.59 6.11 -1.08
C LEU A 183 -11.97 7.59 -1.22
N ARG A 184 -13.01 7.98 -0.49
CA ARG A 184 -13.43 9.38 -0.35
C ARG A 184 -12.63 10.03 0.76
N ILE A 185 -12.14 11.23 0.49
CA ILE A 185 -11.42 12.07 1.45
C ILE A 185 -12.22 13.35 1.61
N GLU A 186 -12.62 13.67 2.84
CA GLU A 186 -13.23 14.96 3.18
C GLU A 186 -12.15 15.83 3.84
N ILE A 187 -11.95 17.02 3.29
CA ILE A 187 -10.95 17.98 3.72
C ILE A 187 -11.64 18.98 4.64
N VAL A 188 -11.23 18.98 5.90
CA VAL A 188 -11.73 19.87 6.94
C VAL A 188 -10.93 21.17 6.86
N PRO A 189 -11.57 22.32 6.58
CA PRO A 189 -10.87 23.60 6.53
C PRO A 189 -10.15 23.92 7.85
N ASP A 190 -8.94 24.47 7.77
CA ASP A 190 -8.18 24.89 8.97
C ASP A 190 -8.74 26.19 9.59
N THR A 191 -9.51 26.95 8.80
CA THR A 191 -10.27 28.12 9.27
C THR A 191 -11.72 28.04 8.82
N ILE A 192 -12.64 28.50 9.67
CA ILE A 192 -14.06 28.64 9.32
C ILE A 192 -14.23 30.06 8.75
N PRO A 193 -14.38 30.24 7.43
CA PRO A 193 -14.64 31.56 6.87
C PRO A 193 -16.01 32.05 7.33
N VAL A 194 -16.03 33.19 8.01
CA VAL A 194 -17.28 33.88 8.38
C VAL A 194 -17.56 34.95 7.33
N GLU A 195 -18.58 34.73 6.50
CA GLU A 195 -19.14 35.81 5.69
C GLU A 195 -20.11 36.64 6.53
N ILE A 196 -19.71 37.87 6.85
CA ILE A 196 -20.57 38.85 7.52
C ILE A 196 -21.41 39.54 6.44
N GLN A 197 -22.69 39.19 6.31
CA GLN A 197 -23.64 39.96 5.49
C GLN A 197 -24.49 40.88 6.37
N ASN A 198 -24.48 42.19 6.06
CA ASN A 198 -25.39 43.21 6.58
C ASN A 198 -25.47 43.36 8.11
N MET A 199 -24.32 43.42 8.80
CA MET A 199 -24.35 43.88 10.20
C MET A 199 -24.51 45.40 10.27
N THR A 200 -25.69 45.84 10.73
CA THR A 200 -25.93 47.24 11.11
C THR A 200 -25.90 47.30 12.63
N VAL A 201 -25.00 48.11 13.19
CA VAL A 201 -24.90 48.34 14.63
C VAL A 201 -25.64 49.63 14.95
N GLU A 202 -26.73 49.56 15.72
CA GLU A 202 -27.37 50.74 16.28
C GLU A 202 -26.59 51.23 17.50
N LYS A 203 -26.26 52.53 17.50
CA LYS A 203 -25.57 53.18 18.61
C LYS A 203 -26.61 53.66 19.62
N GLU A 204 -26.66 53.06 20.81
CA GLU A 204 -27.38 53.65 21.94
C GLU A 204 -26.59 54.85 22.47
N CYS A 205 -27.18 56.04 22.39
CA CYS A 205 -26.69 57.21 23.11
C CYS A 205 -27.24 57.19 24.54
N PRO A 206 -26.40 57.27 25.59
CA PRO A 206 -26.87 57.36 26.96
C PRO A 206 -27.63 58.68 27.19
N LYS A 207 -28.71 58.60 27.98
CA LYS A 207 -29.57 59.73 28.39
C LYS A 207 -28.90 60.62 29.44
#